data_AF-A0A813LPD4-F1
#
_entry.id   AF-A0A813LPD4-F1
#
_cell.length_a   1.000
_cell.length_b   1.000
_cell.length_c   1.000
_cell.angle_alpha   90.00
_cell.angle_beta   90.00
_cell.angle_gamma   90.00
#
_symmetry.space_group_name_H-M   'P 1'
#
loop_
_entity.id
_entity.type
_entity.pdbx_description
1 polymer ?
#
loop_
_entity_poly.entity_id
_entity_poly.type
_entity_poly.pdbx_seq_one_letter_code
_entity_poly.pdbx_strand_id
1 'polypeptide(L)'
;RSAGESLPGDSREAKRRRRAQVEPLSGLHSNGVSRLAIAAEEEPQAASSEAQAEQLDDAEDRELDDAEDVRGGVRFRQRWRRPSSHSILRWPLFVVACFVIAVVLILYFATRALIHGFEWLFASSQTRRARMSMERADSFEAYQSAAAALDEANDLTAWKARASSRWYASSILSSALQELFEAKSARDWPRLLRALQHSLREVNFAGHLTEVLYAKSFTGTKHLVEDYRSAVVDGLDALRAELESAAEGSEETSQLAEKARRFSEFAVCTFGRSALCLSGGGAMAFQHFGVLDALLHAGLLPKIISGTSGGAAVASYICCRTDDELLGKVRRGKYPLKLDPAEIQPTITLWE
;
A
#
# COMPACT_ATOMS: atom_id res chain seq x y z
N ARG A 1 54.13 21.39 -69.39
CA ARG A 1 54.59 20.39 -68.40
C ARG A 1 53.58 20.48 -67.24
N SER A 2 52.34 20.02 -67.41
CA SER A 2 51.77 18.66 -67.20
C SER A 2 51.94 18.18 -65.76
N ALA A 3 51.02 17.54 -65.05
CA ALA A 3 49.58 17.14 -65.11
C ALA A 3 49.36 16.35 -63.78
N GLY A 4 48.20 16.03 -63.21
CA GLY A 4 46.76 16.11 -63.50
C GLY A 4 45.97 15.87 -62.18
N GLU A 5 44.73 16.38 -62.06
CA GLU A 5 43.42 15.65 -62.09
C GLU A 5 43.08 14.91 -60.77
N SER A 6 41.87 14.94 -60.15
CA SER A 6 40.48 15.26 -60.57
C SER A 6 39.53 15.42 -59.35
N LEU A 7 38.31 15.94 -59.60
CA LEU A 7 37.16 16.33 -58.74
C LEU A 7 35.94 15.35 -58.95
N PRO A 8 34.65 15.60 -58.57
CA PRO A 8 33.96 16.18 -57.37
C PRO A 8 32.58 15.52 -56.96
N GLY A 9 31.91 16.08 -55.92
CA GLY A 9 30.43 16.30 -55.80
C GLY A 9 29.59 15.22 -55.10
N ASP A 10 28.39 15.41 -54.52
CA ASP A 10 27.49 16.55 -54.22
C ASP A 10 26.36 16.01 -53.28
N SER A 11 25.64 16.94 -52.66
CA SER A 11 24.48 16.92 -51.74
C SER A 11 23.24 16.04 -52.05
N ARG A 12 22.47 15.63 -51.00
CA ARG A 12 21.04 15.99 -50.75
C ARG A 12 20.22 15.03 -49.87
N GLU A 13 19.37 15.67 -49.09
CA GLU A 13 18.17 15.22 -48.38
C GLU A 13 17.01 14.74 -49.31
N ALA A 14 16.15 13.91 -48.72
CA ALA A 14 14.69 13.81 -48.91
C ALA A 14 14.04 12.83 -49.93
N LYS A 15 13.01 12.16 -49.37
CA LYS A 15 11.73 11.67 -49.95
C LYS A 15 11.64 10.29 -50.67
N ARG A 16 11.01 9.37 -49.93
CA ARG A 16 9.72 8.66 -50.23
C ARG A 16 9.60 7.83 -51.53
N ARG A 17 9.43 6.50 -51.39
CA ARG A 17 8.41 5.57 -52.00
C ARG A 17 8.89 4.11 -51.81
N ARG A 18 8.23 3.28 -50.98
CA ARG A 18 7.08 2.36 -51.22
C ARG A 18 7.43 1.00 -51.88
N ARG A 19 7.08 -0.08 -51.14
CA ARG A 19 6.75 -1.50 -51.52
C ARG A 19 7.94 -2.38 -51.97
N ALA A 20 8.09 -3.65 -51.58
CA ALA A 20 7.09 -4.68 -51.26
C ALA A 20 7.64 -5.81 -50.33
N GLN A 21 6.71 -6.40 -49.54
CA GLN A 21 6.55 -7.83 -49.12
C GLN A 21 7.76 -8.56 -48.47
N VAL A 22 7.64 -9.22 -47.31
CA VAL A 22 6.75 -10.36 -46.99
C VAL A 22 6.28 -10.37 -45.51
N GLU A 23 4.98 -10.63 -45.40
CA GLU A 23 3.99 -10.96 -44.35
C GLU A 23 4.33 -11.77 -43.05
N PRO A 24 3.35 -11.89 -42.09
CA PRO A 24 3.54 -11.86 -40.63
C PRO A 24 3.02 -13.11 -39.87
N LEU A 25 3.05 -13.07 -38.53
CA LEU A 25 2.35 -14.01 -37.64
C LEU A 25 1.16 -13.31 -36.92
N SER A 26 -0.03 -13.80 -37.23
CA SER A 26 -1.33 -13.72 -36.53
C SER A 26 -1.27 -14.44 -35.16
N GLY A 27 -2.17 -14.32 -34.18
CA GLY A 27 -3.48 -13.68 -33.92
C GLY A 27 -3.89 -14.11 -32.48
N LEU A 28 -4.61 -13.32 -31.66
CA LEU A 28 -6.07 -13.39 -31.41
C LEU A 28 -6.39 -12.36 -30.27
N HIS A 29 -7.06 -11.23 -30.54
CA HIS A 29 -8.48 -10.88 -30.26
C HIS A 29 -9.05 -11.38 -28.91
N SER A 30 -9.45 -10.58 -27.92
CA SER A 30 -10.46 -9.48 -27.81
C SER A 30 -11.93 -9.91 -27.97
N ASN A 31 -12.69 -9.93 -26.87
CA ASN A 31 -14.06 -9.38 -26.66
C ASN A 31 -14.92 -10.23 -25.72
N GLY A 32 -15.65 -9.57 -24.81
CA GLY A 32 -16.81 -10.19 -24.14
C GLY A 32 -17.18 -9.57 -22.80
N VAL A 33 -17.87 -8.43 -22.83
CA VAL A 33 -18.51 -7.79 -21.67
C VAL A 33 -19.88 -8.44 -21.40
N SER A 34 -20.31 -8.43 -20.13
CA SER A 34 -21.71 -8.47 -19.64
C SER A 34 -22.42 -9.82 -19.50
N ARG A 35 -22.69 -10.21 -18.24
CA ARG A 35 -24.07 -10.24 -17.68
C ARG A 35 -24.09 -10.50 -16.16
N LEU A 36 -24.58 -9.51 -15.43
CA LEU A 36 -25.17 -9.61 -14.09
C LEU A 36 -26.57 -10.26 -14.20
N ALA A 37 -26.98 -11.04 -13.17
CA ALA A 37 -28.20 -10.82 -12.37
C ALA A 37 -29.00 -12.10 -11.98
N ILE A 38 -29.07 -12.32 -10.65
CA ILE A 38 -30.25 -12.60 -9.80
C ILE A 38 -30.99 -13.96 -9.92
N ALA A 39 -30.87 -14.78 -8.85
CA ALA A 39 -31.93 -15.47 -8.08
C ALA A 39 -31.26 -16.23 -6.92
N ALA A 40 -31.33 -15.77 -5.66
CA ALA A 40 -32.40 -15.97 -4.67
C ALA A 40 -32.41 -17.40 -4.06
N GLU A 41 -32.04 -17.42 -2.77
CA GLU A 41 -32.46 -18.31 -1.66
C GLU A 41 -32.50 -19.83 -1.85
N GLU A 42 -31.62 -20.54 -1.11
CA GLU A 42 -31.99 -21.45 -0.01
C GLU A 42 -30.72 -22.07 0.58
N GLU A 43 -30.45 -21.88 1.88
CA GLU A 43 -29.55 -22.78 2.62
C GLU A 43 -30.37 -24.02 3.03
N PRO A 44 -29.80 -25.24 2.90
CA PRO A 44 -29.27 -25.84 4.13
C PRO A 44 -28.00 -26.70 3.96
N GLN A 45 -27.20 -26.72 5.04
CA GLN A 45 -26.34 -27.82 5.50
C GLN A 45 -25.10 -28.19 4.68
N ALA A 46 -24.04 -27.39 4.86
CA ALA A 46 -22.65 -27.76 4.55
C ALA A 46 -22.09 -28.74 5.61
N ALA A 47 -22.33 -30.05 5.43
CA ALA A 47 -21.58 -31.10 6.13
C ALA A 47 -21.45 -32.42 5.35
N SER A 48 -21.91 -32.50 4.09
CA SER A 48 -21.96 -33.77 3.33
C SER A 48 -21.29 -33.76 1.95
N SER A 49 -20.67 -32.65 1.51
CA SER A 49 -20.14 -32.56 0.14
C SER A 49 -18.71 -33.10 -0.06
N GLU A 50 -17.90 -33.22 0.99
CA GLU A 50 -16.55 -33.81 0.87
C GLU A 50 -16.60 -35.34 0.73
N ALA A 51 -17.54 -36.01 1.44
CA ALA A 51 -17.71 -37.45 1.35
C ALA A 51 -18.33 -37.93 0.02
N GLN A 52 -19.09 -37.06 -0.67
CA GLN A 52 -19.67 -37.38 -1.98
C GLN A 52 -18.69 -37.11 -3.14
N ALA A 53 -17.74 -36.18 -2.98
CA ALA A 53 -16.66 -35.97 -3.94
C ALA A 53 -15.64 -37.12 -3.91
N GLU A 54 -15.30 -37.63 -2.71
CA GLU A 54 -14.42 -38.81 -2.56
C GLU A 54 -15.04 -40.10 -3.13
N GLN A 55 -16.37 -40.26 -3.07
CA GLN A 55 -17.06 -41.44 -3.61
C GLN A 55 -17.23 -41.44 -5.13
N LEU A 56 -17.23 -40.27 -5.78
CA LEU A 56 -17.31 -40.15 -7.24
C LEU A 56 -15.94 -40.37 -7.90
N ASP A 57 -14.86 -39.86 -7.29
CA ASP A 57 -13.49 -40.15 -7.73
C ASP A 57 -13.15 -41.65 -7.57
N ASP A 58 -13.57 -42.28 -6.46
CA ASP A 58 -13.40 -43.73 -6.22
C ASP A 58 -14.24 -44.63 -7.17
N ALA A 59 -15.27 -44.08 -7.82
CA ALA A 59 -16.13 -44.82 -8.76
C ALA A 59 -15.60 -44.74 -10.20
N GLU A 60 -15.09 -43.58 -10.63
CA GLU A 60 -14.42 -43.42 -11.93
C GLU A 60 -13.10 -44.21 -11.98
N ASP A 61 -12.35 -44.29 -10.87
CA ASP A 61 -11.11 -45.08 -10.79
C ASP A 61 -11.36 -46.60 -10.85
N ARG A 62 -12.54 -47.10 -10.45
CA ARG A 62 -12.89 -48.54 -10.53
C ARG A 62 -13.34 -48.98 -11.93
N GLU A 63 -14.05 -48.14 -12.67
CA GLU A 63 -14.47 -48.48 -14.04
C GLU A 63 -13.31 -48.45 -15.05
N LEU A 64 -12.25 -47.70 -14.76
CA LEU A 64 -11.03 -47.67 -15.59
C LEU A 64 -10.11 -48.89 -15.38
N ASP A 65 -10.12 -49.50 -14.19
CA ASP A 65 -9.31 -50.69 -13.87
C ASP A 65 -9.89 -51.98 -14.51
N ASP A 66 -11.21 -52.08 -14.69
CA ASP A 66 -11.87 -53.26 -15.24
C ASP A 66 -11.86 -53.33 -16.79
N ALA A 67 -11.59 -52.21 -17.48
CA ALA A 67 -11.58 -52.13 -18.94
C ALA A 67 -10.25 -52.60 -19.58
N GLU A 68 -9.18 -52.78 -18.80
CA GLU A 68 -7.84 -53.14 -19.33
C GLU A 68 -7.56 -54.66 -19.38
N ASP A 69 -8.40 -55.55 -18.82
CA ASP A 69 -8.05 -56.97 -18.62
C ASP A 69 -8.39 -57.93 -19.78
N VAL A 70 -8.78 -57.45 -20.97
CA VAL A 70 -9.24 -58.33 -22.09
C VAL A 70 -8.31 -58.37 -23.31
N ARG A 71 -7.15 -57.71 -23.33
CA ARG A 71 -6.17 -57.91 -24.42
C ARG A 71 -4.82 -58.35 -23.90
N GLY A 72 -4.66 -59.68 -23.85
CA GLY A 72 -3.40 -60.34 -23.55
C GLY A 72 -2.26 -59.85 -24.45
N GLY A 73 -1.15 -59.46 -23.82
CA GLY A 73 0.10 -59.20 -24.51
C GLY A 73 1.01 -58.22 -23.77
N VAL A 74 1.83 -58.77 -22.86
CA VAL A 74 2.98 -58.11 -22.19
C VAL A 74 2.60 -57.17 -21.04
N ARG A 75 2.58 -57.73 -19.81
CA ARG A 75 2.47 -56.97 -18.55
C ARG A 75 3.66 -56.02 -18.37
N PHE A 76 3.47 -54.73 -18.63
CA PHE A 76 4.33 -53.69 -18.09
C PHE A 76 3.74 -53.23 -16.75
N ARG A 77 4.01 -53.98 -15.68
CA ARG A 77 3.51 -53.68 -14.33
C ARG A 77 4.35 -52.54 -13.73
N GLN A 78 4.11 -51.30 -14.17
CA GLN A 78 4.63 -50.11 -13.48
C GLN A 78 3.79 -49.85 -12.23
N ARG A 79 3.99 -50.70 -11.22
CA ARG A 79 3.54 -50.41 -9.87
C ARG A 79 4.40 -49.25 -9.36
N TRP A 80 3.92 -48.02 -9.46
CA TRP A 80 4.50 -46.88 -8.73
C TRP A 80 4.33 -47.13 -7.23
N ARG A 81 5.12 -48.05 -6.67
CA ARG A 81 5.39 -48.08 -5.23
C ARG A 81 6.01 -46.73 -4.92
N ARG A 82 5.25 -45.80 -4.34
CA ARG A 82 5.84 -44.61 -3.70
C ARG A 82 6.97 -45.14 -2.81
N PRO A 83 8.24 -44.83 -3.10
CA PRO A 83 9.33 -45.46 -2.38
C PRO A 83 9.23 -45.02 -0.91
N SER A 84 9.29 -45.98 0.02
CA SER A 84 9.23 -45.76 1.48
C SER A 84 10.34 -44.84 2.00
N SER A 85 11.30 -44.48 1.14
CA SER A 85 12.34 -43.48 1.36
C SER A 85 11.79 -42.09 1.69
N HIS A 86 10.60 -41.72 1.19
CA HIS A 86 10.01 -40.41 1.47
C HIS A 86 9.60 -40.23 2.95
N SER A 87 9.20 -41.31 3.63
CA SER A 87 8.90 -41.26 5.07
C SER A 87 10.16 -41.26 5.94
N ILE A 88 11.23 -41.89 5.49
CA ILE A 88 12.49 -42.01 6.24
C ILE A 88 13.32 -40.72 6.14
N LEU A 89 13.31 -40.04 4.98
CA LEU A 89 14.11 -38.83 4.75
C LEU A 89 13.40 -37.53 5.19
N ARG A 90 12.05 -37.53 5.33
CA ARG A 90 11.28 -36.34 5.73
C ARG A 90 11.64 -35.87 7.15
N TRP A 91 11.69 -36.77 8.13
CA TRP A 91 11.97 -36.43 9.52
C TRP A 91 13.38 -35.87 9.75
N PRO A 92 14.48 -36.46 9.24
CA PRO A 92 15.80 -35.86 9.38
C PRO A 92 15.92 -34.55 8.62
N LEU A 93 15.32 -34.42 7.42
CA LEU A 93 15.30 -33.15 6.69
C LEU A 93 14.54 -32.06 7.46
N PHE A 94 13.40 -32.41 8.06
CA PHE A 94 12.62 -31.52 8.92
C PHE A 94 13.40 -31.09 10.16
N VAL A 95 14.08 -32.01 10.85
CA VAL A 95 14.92 -31.69 12.01
C VAL A 95 16.07 -30.77 11.62
N VAL A 96 16.74 -31.02 10.50
CA VAL A 96 17.79 -30.12 9.98
C VAL A 96 17.23 -28.74 9.65
N ALA A 97 16.06 -28.68 9.00
CA ALA A 97 15.40 -27.40 8.70
C ALA A 97 15.03 -26.64 9.99
N CYS A 98 14.41 -27.31 10.97
CA CYS A 98 14.11 -26.73 12.27
C CYS A 98 15.36 -26.27 13.01
N PHE A 99 16.46 -27.03 12.94
CA PHE A 99 17.74 -26.64 13.53
C PHE A 99 18.32 -25.39 12.87
N VAL A 100 18.32 -25.32 11.54
CA VAL A 100 18.77 -24.12 10.81
C VAL A 100 17.90 -22.92 11.17
N ILE A 101 16.57 -23.08 11.19
CA ILE A 101 15.64 -22.02 11.61
C ILE A 101 15.95 -21.58 13.05
N ALA A 102 16.16 -22.51 13.97
CA ALA A 102 16.48 -22.21 15.37
C ALA A 102 17.80 -21.45 15.49
N VAL A 103 18.86 -21.86 14.78
CA VAL A 103 20.16 -21.18 14.77
C VAL A 103 20.02 -19.75 14.23
N VAL A 104 19.29 -19.57 13.13
CA VAL A 104 19.03 -18.24 12.55
C VAL A 104 18.25 -17.36 13.53
N LEU A 105 17.23 -17.90 14.19
CA LEU A 105 16.46 -17.17 15.20
C LEU A 105 17.34 -16.78 16.39
N ILE A 106 18.16 -17.69 16.93
CA ILE A 106 19.08 -17.41 18.03
C ILE A 106 20.05 -16.30 17.64
N LEU A 107 20.65 -16.37 16.45
CA LEU A 107 21.57 -15.35 15.96
C LEU A 107 20.87 -13.98 15.79
N TYR A 108 19.64 -13.97 15.27
CA TYR A 108 18.81 -12.77 15.15
C TYR A 108 18.54 -12.15 16.52
N PHE A 109 18.03 -12.94 17.49
CA PHE A 109 17.74 -12.47 18.84
C PHE A 109 19.01 -11.97 19.56
N ALA A 110 20.13 -12.68 19.42
CA ALA A 110 21.42 -12.26 19.98
C ALA A 110 21.86 -10.91 19.40
N THR A 111 21.76 -10.73 18.07
CA THR A 111 22.09 -9.47 17.40
C THR A 111 21.19 -8.33 17.88
N ARG A 112 19.88 -8.56 18.00
CA ARG A 112 18.93 -7.57 18.52
C ARG A 112 19.18 -7.22 19.98
N ALA A 113 19.50 -8.21 20.82
CA ALA A 113 19.86 -7.98 22.21
C ALA A 113 21.16 -7.17 22.34
N LEU A 114 22.16 -7.42 21.50
CA LEU A 114 23.39 -6.64 21.45
C LEU A 114 23.13 -5.19 21.03
N ILE A 115 22.35 -4.97 19.96
CA ILE A 115 21.96 -3.62 19.51
C ILE A 115 21.20 -2.90 20.63
N HIS A 116 20.22 -3.55 21.25
CA HIS A 116 19.43 -2.94 22.32
C HIS A 116 20.29 -2.63 23.56
N GLY A 117 21.21 -3.53 23.93
CA GLY A 117 22.15 -3.30 25.03
C GLY A 117 23.09 -2.14 24.73
N PHE A 118 23.63 -2.05 23.51
CA PHE A 118 24.46 -0.94 23.08
C PHE A 118 23.68 0.38 23.06
N GLU A 119 22.51 0.41 22.42
CA GLU A 119 21.62 1.57 22.42
C GLU A 119 21.28 2.01 23.86
N TRP A 120 20.97 1.07 24.76
CA TRP A 120 20.64 1.39 26.15
C TRP A 120 21.83 1.95 26.94
N LEU A 121 23.05 1.42 26.73
CA LEU A 121 24.27 1.88 27.39
C LEU A 121 24.70 3.27 26.93
N PHE A 122 24.55 3.57 25.64
CA PHE A 122 24.99 4.83 25.03
C PHE A 122 23.88 5.88 24.91
N ALA A 123 22.60 5.50 25.09
CA ALA A 123 21.49 6.44 25.07
C ALA A 123 21.51 7.36 26.30
N SER A 124 21.23 8.63 26.07
CA SER A 124 21.05 9.59 27.15
C SER A 124 19.88 9.19 28.06
N SER A 125 19.90 9.65 29.32
CA SER A 125 18.80 9.42 30.26
C SER A 125 17.47 10.01 29.78
N GLN A 126 17.53 11.06 28.94
CA GLN A 126 16.36 11.67 28.30
C GLN A 126 15.82 10.77 27.19
N THR A 127 16.67 10.30 26.28
CA THR A 127 16.32 9.36 25.20
C THR A 127 15.67 8.09 25.76
N ARG A 128 16.23 7.52 26.84
CA ARG A 128 15.67 6.34 27.51
C ARG A 128 14.28 6.59 28.08
N ARG A 129 14.08 7.73 28.77
CA ARG A 129 12.77 8.10 29.32
C ARG A 129 11.72 8.33 28.23
N ALA A 130 12.08 9.05 27.16
CA ALA A 130 11.18 9.29 26.04
C ALA A 130 10.77 7.98 25.35
N ARG A 131 11.72 7.06 25.09
CA ARG A 131 11.43 5.73 24.54
C ARG A 131 10.51 4.91 25.45
N MET A 132 10.78 4.86 26.74
CA MET A 132 9.91 4.15 27.71
C MET A 132 8.50 4.76 27.75
N SER A 133 8.38 6.09 27.65
CA SER A 133 7.08 6.77 27.60
C SER A 133 6.33 6.47 26.30
N MET A 134 7.05 6.35 25.18
CA MET A 134 6.48 6.01 23.88
C MET A 134 5.98 4.55 23.84
N GLU A 135 6.72 3.62 24.44
CA GLU A 135 6.34 2.20 24.54
C GLU A 135 5.16 1.95 25.50
N ARG A 136 4.96 2.82 26.48
CA ARG A 136 3.86 2.75 27.47
C ARG A 136 2.68 3.65 27.13
N ALA A 137 2.68 4.27 25.96
CA ALA A 137 1.62 5.18 25.56
C ALA A 137 0.35 4.41 25.22
N ASP A 138 -0.73 4.67 25.96
CA ASP A 138 -2.05 4.08 25.73
C ASP A 138 -2.91 4.88 24.73
N SER A 139 -2.43 6.05 24.28
CA SER A 139 -3.12 6.90 23.31
C SER A 139 -2.17 7.44 22.25
N PHE A 140 -2.71 7.78 21.07
CA PHE A 140 -1.93 8.38 19.99
C PHE A 140 -1.30 9.72 20.39
N GLU A 141 -2.02 10.55 21.15
CA GLU A 141 -1.50 11.85 21.62
C GLU A 141 -0.33 11.66 22.60
N ALA A 142 -0.45 10.71 23.53
CA ALA A 142 0.64 10.37 24.44
C ALA A 142 1.85 9.83 23.67
N TYR A 143 1.61 8.96 22.68
CA TYR A 143 2.66 8.45 21.80
C TYR A 143 3.35 9.57 21.03
N GLN A 144 2.59 10.48 20.42
CA GLN A 144 3.10 11.60 19.63
C GLN A 144 3.95 12.55 20.49
N SER A 145 3.50 12.88 21.70
CA SER A 145 4.26 13.74 22.61
C SER A 145 5.60 13.10 23.04
N ALA A 146 5.58 11.80 23.36
CA ALA A 146 6.79 11.05 23.71
C ALA A 146 7.74 10.90 22.51
N ALA A 147 7.19 10.67 21.32
CA ALA A 147 7.94 10.61 20.06
C ALA A 147 8.59 11.96 19.71
N ALA A 148 7.91 13.08 19.96
CA ALA A 148 8.48 14.41 19.79
C ALA A 148 9.64 14.67 20.76
N ALA A 149 9.49 14.28 22.03
CA ALA A 149 10.57 14.34 23.01
C ALA A 149 11.76 13.45 22.64
N LEU A 150 11.50 12.30 22.00
CA LEU A 150 12.55 11.41 21.49
C LEU A 150 13.28 12.01 20.29
N ASP A 151 12.57 12.70 19.39
CA ASP A 151 13.18 13.45 18.29
C ASP A 151 14.08 14.58 18.81
N GLU A 152 13.65 15.31 19.83
CA GLU A 152 14.43 16.37 20.47
C GLU A 152 15.70 15.82 21.14
N ALA A 153 15.56 14.73 21.91
CA ALA A 153 16.68 14.10 22.61
C ALA A 153 17.76 13.51 21.66
N ASN A 154 17.42 13.27 20.39
CA ASN A 154 18.32 12.74 19.37
C ASN A 154 18.79 13.80 18.35
N ASP A 155 18.64 15.10 18.66
CA ASP A 155 18.99 16.23 17.77
C ASP A 155 18.29 16.18 16.39
N LEU A 156 17.15 15.49 16.30
CA LEU A 156 16.41 15.39 15.04
C LEU A 156 15.72 16.71 14.71
N THR A 157 15.43 17.57 15.68
CA THR A 157 14.90 18.93 15.46
C THR A 157 15.79 19.76 14.54
N ALA A 158 17.12 19.74 14.77
CA ALA A 158 18.06 20.44 13.90
C ALA A 158 18.09 19.84 12.49
N TRP A 159 17.88 18.52 12.37
CA TRP A 159 17.71 17.89 11.07
C TRP A 159 16.40 18.31 10.39
N LYS A 160 15.27 18.42 11.10
CA LYS A 160 13.98 18.87 10.54
C LYS A 160 14.04 20.31 10.03
N ALA A 161 14.74 21.19 10.76
CA ALA A 161 14.96 22.59 10.38
C ALA A 161 15.87 22.78 9.17
N ARG A 162 16.79 21.84 8.90
CA ARG A 162 17.64 21.91 7.72
C ARG A 162 16.85 21.55 6.46
N ALA A 163 16.52 22.55 5.65
CA ALA A 163 15.83 22.38 4.37
C ALA A 163 16.62 21.54 3.34
N SER A 164 17.95 21.55 3.35
CA SER A 164 18.72 20.75 2.38
C SER A 164 18.71 19.26 2.73
N SER A 165 18.49 18.42 1.71
CA SER A 165 18.54 16.97 1.82
C SER A 165 18.86 16.35 0.46
N ARG A 166 19.46 15.16 0.47
CA ARG A 166 19.70 14.35 -0.75
C ARG A 166 18.44 13.65 -1.26
N TRP A 167 17.41 13.56 -0.42
CA TRP A 167 16.22 12.73 -0.65
C TRP A 167 15.06 13.49 -1.32
N TYR A 168 15.21 14.80 -1.54
CA TYR A 168 14.24 15.62 -2.26
C TYR A 168 14.91 16.89 -2.80
N ALA A 169 14.34 17.49 -3.83
CA ALA A 169 14.83 18.72 -4.44
C ALA A 169 14.36 19.96 -3.65
N SER A 170 15.09 20.26 -2.57
CA SER A 170 14.75 21.37 -1.65
C SER A 170 14.60 22.73 -2.34
N SER A 171 15.43 23.05 -3.34
CA SER A 171 15.33 24.32 -4.08
C SER A 171 14.02 24.44 -4.86
N ILE A 172 13.60 23.37 -5.55
CA ILE A 172 12.35 23.34 -6.32
C ILE A 172 11.16 23.48 -5.37
N LEU A 173 11.20 22.77 -4.24
CA LEU A 173 10.13 22.81 -3.25
C LEU A 173 10.01 24.19 -2.58
N SER A 174 11.14 24.81 -2.24
CA SER A 174 11.17 26.19 -1.73
C SER A 174 10.61 27.20 -2.73
N SER A 175 10.98 27.10 -4.01
CA SER A 175 10.45 27.99 -5.04
C SER A 175 8.94 27.81 -5.23
N ALA A 176 8.44 26.57 -5.23
CA ALA A 176 7.01 26.28 -5.34
C ALA A 176 6.23 26.81 -4.13
N LEU A 177 6.77 26.62 -2.91
CA LEU A 177 6.20 27.17 -1.68
C LEU A 177 6.10 28.70 -1.74
N GLN A 178 7.17 29.37 -2.18
CA GLN A 178 7.19 30.81 -2.33
C GLN A 178 6.16 31.29 -3.38
N GLU A 179 6.05 30.60 -4.52
CA GLU A 179 5.09 30.95 -5.56
C GLU A 179 3.64 30.82 -5.08
N LEU A 180 3.32 29.75 -4.34
CA LEU A 180 2.01 29.54 -3.72
C LEU A 180 1.69 30.66 -2.72
N PHE A 181 2.65 31.00 -1.85
CA PHE A 181 2.49 32.05 -0.86
C PHE A 181 2.29 33.43 -1.50
N GLU A 182 3.09 33.80 -2.49
CA GLU A 182 2.98 35.06 -3.21
C GLU A 182 1.65 35.19 -3.96
N ALA A 183 1.25 34.14 -4.68
CA ALA A 183 0.00 34.13 -5.44
C ALA A 183 -1.22 34.25 -4.52
N LYS A 184 -1.23 33.53 -3.40
CA LYS A 184 -2.28 33.61 -2.36
C LYS A 184 -2.32 35.01 -1.74
N SER A 185 -1.18 35.54 -1.33
CA SER A 185 -1.09 36.85 -0.65
C SER A 185 -1.51 38.01 -1.56
N ALA A 186 -1.18 37.93 -2.85
CA ALA A 186 -1.61 38.91 -3.86
C ALA A 186 -3.07 38.73 -4.30
N ARG A 187 -3.77 37.67 -3.85
CA ARG A 187 -5.09 37.25 -4.35
C ARG A 187 -5.14 37.11 -5.89
N ASP A 188 -4.02 36.70 -6.49
CA ASP A 188 -3.93 36.40 -7.92
C ASP A 188 -4.35 34.94 -8.14
N TRP A 189 -5.66 34.71 -8.27
CA TRP A 189 -6.23 33.37 -8.40
C TRP A 189 -5.79 32.62 -9.65
N PRO A 190 -5.66 33.25 -10.84
CA PRO A 190 -5.07 32.58 -12.01
C PRO A 190 -3.61 32.16 -11.81
N ARG A 191 -2.80 32.94 -11.08
CA ARG A 191 -1.43 32.53 -10.71
C ARG A 191 -1.44 31.42 -9.67
N LEU A 192 -2.31 31.50 -8.66
CA LEU A 192 -2.44 30.46 -7.63
C LEU A 192 -2.82 29.11 -8.26
N LEU A 193 -3.80 29.11 -9.17
CA LEU A 193 -4.21 27.90 -9.89
C LEU A 193 -3.05 27.30 -10.70
N ARG A 194 -2.23 28.12 -11.36
CA ARG A 194 -1.06 27.64 -12.11
C ARG A 194 0.00 27.04 -11.17
N ALA A 195 0.27 27.69 -10.05
CA ALA A 195 1.20 27.19 -9.03
C ALA A 195 0.73 25.85 -8.43
N LEU A 196 -0.58 25.72 -8.17
CA LEU A 196 -1.21 24.47 -7.73
C LEU A 196 -1.14 23.38 -8.80
N GLN A 197 -1.42 23.71 -10.07
CA GLN A 197 -1.29 22.78 -11.19
C GLN A 197 0.13 22.23 -11.33
N HIS A 198 1.15 23.08 -11.13
CA HIS A 198 2.54 22.65 -11.15
C HIS A 198 2.87 21.74 -9.96
N SER A 199 2.44 22.16 -8.77
CA SER A 199 2.66 21.45 -7.49
C SER A 199 2.00 20.08 -7.45
N LEU A 200 0.81 19.95 -8.01
CA LEU A 200 -0.03 18.74 -7.99
C LEU A 200 0.02 17.96 -9.30
N ARG A 201 1.04 18.22 -10.13
CA ARG A 201 1.26 17.49 -11.39
C ARG A 201 1.58 16.02 -11.15
N GLU A 202 2.32 15.73 -10.09
CA GLU A 202 2.79 14.40 -9.73
C GLU A 202 2.63 14.20 -8.22
N VAL A 203 2.31 12.97 -7.81
CA VAL A 203 2.08 12.64 -6.39
C VAL A 203 3.32 12.94 -5.54
N ASN A 204 4.51 12.60 -6.03
CA ASN A 204 5.77 12.83 -5.34
C ASN A 204 6.54 14.04 -5.90
N PHE A 205 5.88 15.20 -6.00
CA PHE A 205 6.50 16.44 -6.49
C PHE A 205 7.81 16.76 -5.74
N ALA A 206 8.88 17.01 -6.48
CA ALA A 206 10.22 17.27 -5.95
C ALA A 206 10.77 16.20 -4.96
N GLY A 207 10.16 15.02 -4.84
CA GLY A 207 10.58 13.98 -3.90
C GLY A 207 10.09 14.14 -2.45
N HIS A 208 9.09 15.00 -2.20
CA HIS A 208 8.61 15.30 -0.83
C HIS A 208 7.94 14.12 -0.09
N LEU A 209 7.56 13.06 -0.81
CA LEU A 209 6.98 11.81 -0.28
C LEU A 209 7.98 10.65 -0.21
N THR A 210 9.28 10.93 -0.30
CA THR A 210 10.32 9.89 -0.21
C THR A 210 10.33 9.26 1.18
N GLU A 211 10.15 7.93 1.26
CA GLU A 211 10.01 7.16 2.50
C GLU A 211 11.14 7.42 3.52
N VAL A 212 12.38 7.53 3.05
CA VAL A 212 13.56 7.77 3.90
C VAL A 212 13.46 9.06 4.73
N LEU A 213 12.70 10.04 4.26
CA LEU A 213 12.44 11.26 5.03
C LEU A 213 11.56 10.98 6.25
N TYR A 214 10.51 10.18 6.07
CA TYR A 214 9.55 9.85 7.12
C TYR A 214 10.06 8.77 8.07
N ALA A 215 10.99 7.92 7.62
CA ALA A 215 11.63 6.91 8.47
C ALA A 215 12.68 7.49 9.44
N LYS A 216 13.11 8.75 9.25
CA LYS A 216 14.21 9.34 10.02
C LYS A 216 13.78 10.02 11.31
N SER A 217 12.54 10.50 11.40
CA SER A 217 11.96 11.07 12.62
C SER A 217 10.76 10.28 13.08
N PHE A 218 10.53 10.27 14.39
CA PHE A 218 9.37 9.60 14.97
C PHE A 218 8.08 10.43 14.80
N THR A 219 8.22 11.75 14.69
CA THR A 219 7.12 12.67 14.41
C THR A 219 7.43 13.55 13.20
N GLY A 220 6.48 13.68 12.28
CA GLY A 220 6.63 14.57 11.13
C GLY A 220 7.87 14.27 10.28
N THR A 221 8.34 15.28 9.55
CA THR A 221 9.53 15.20 8.70
C THR A 221 10.25 16.55 8.64
N LYS A 222 10.77 16.95 7.48
CA LYS A 222 11.33 18.27 7.22
C LYS A 222 10.26 19.37 7.29
N HIS A 223 10.55 20.46 7.99
CA HIS A 223 9.64 21.61 8.07
C HIS A 223 9.29 22.16 6.68
N LEU A 224 10.26 22.26 5.76
CA LEU A 224 9.99 22.70 4.40
C LEU A 224 8.93 21.83 3.66
N VAL A 225 8.92 20.52 3.93
CA VAL A 225 7.92 19.60 3.33
C VAL A 225 6.56 19.79 3.97
N GLU A 226 6.52 19.97 5.30
CA GLU A 226 5.29 20.23 6.05
C GLU A 226 4.68 21.59 5.67
N ASP A 227 5.50 22.63 5.56
CA ASP A 227 5.11 23.98 5.15
C ASP A 227 4.55 23.97 3.72
N TYR A 228 5.23 23.27 2.80
CA TYR A 228 4.75 23.08 1.43
C TYR A 228 3.39 22.38 1.39
N ARG A 229 3.24 21.25 2.10
CA ARG A 229 1.97 20.51 2.13
C ARG A 229 0.84 21.37 2.70
N SER A 230 1.13 22.12 3.76
CA SER A 230 0.17 23.03 4.39
C SER A 230 -0.22 24.16 3.43
N ALA A 231 0.76 24.78 2.75
CA ALA A 231 0.52 25.83 1.76
C ALA A 231 -0.31 25.35 0.55
N VAL A 232 -0.13 24.10 0.12
CA VAL A 232 -0.94 23.50 -0.96
C VAL A 232 -2.40 23.33 -0.52
N VAL A 233 -2.64 22.77 0.68
CA VAL A 233 -4.00 22.61 1.23
C VAL A 233 -4.68 23.97 1.39
N ASP A 234 -3.97 24.90 2.03
CA ASP A 234 -4.39 26.29 2.18
C ASP A 234 -4.72 26.98 0.86
N GLY A 235 -3.92 26.73 -0.18
CA GLY A 235 -4.13 27.28 -1.51
C GLY A 235 -5.37 26.72 -2.19
N LEU A 236 -5.63 25.41 -2.03
CA LEU A 236 -6.84 24.76 -2.52
C LEU A 236 -8.08 25.29 -1.82
N ASP A 237 -8.05 25.42 -0.49
CA ASP A 237 -9.16 25.95 0.30
C ASP A 237 -9.44 27.41 -0.03
N ALA A 238 -8.41 28.24 -0.21
CA ALA A 238 -8.57 29.63 -0.62
C ALA A 238 -9.17 29.75 -2.03
N LEU A 239 -8.69 28.95 -2.99
CA LEU A 239 -9.24 28.92 -4.34
C LEU A 239 -10.71 28.47 -4.34
N ARG A 240 -11.04 27.46 -3.52
CA ARG A 240 -12.41 26.98 -3.36
C ARG A 240 -13.32 28.07 -2.79
N ALA A 241 -12.90 28.73 -1.71
CA ALA A 241 -13.69 29.78 -1.06
C ALA A 241 -13.96 30.95 -2.02
N GLU A 242 -12.97 31.33 -2.84
CA GLU A 242 -13.17 32.34 -3.88
C GLU A 242 -14.23 31.90 -4.90
N LEU A 243 -14.11 30.68 -5.43
CA LEU A 243 -15.05 30.16 -6.43
C LEU A 243 -16.48 30.04 -5.90
N GLU A 244 -16.65 29.66 -4.63
CA GLU A 244 -17.95 29.63 -3.96
C GLU A 244 -18.53 31.05 -3.75
N SER A 245 -17.69 32.02 -3.39
CA SER A 245 -18.11 33.41 -3.18
C SER A 245 -18.45 34.16 -4.48
N ALA A 246 -17.79 33.80 -5.58
CA ALA A 246 -17.88 34.51 -6.85
C ALA A 246 -18.93 33.90 -7.81
N ALA A 247 -19.74 32.94 -7.34
CA ALA A 247 -20.74 32.21 -8.10
C ALA A 247 -21.84 33.07 -8.76
N GLU A 248 -21.87 34.40 -8.55
CA GLU A 248 -22.99 35.27 -8.93
C GLU A 248 -22.70 36.40 -9.95
N GLY A 249 -21.53 36.57 -10.59
CA GLY A 249 -21.50 37.74 -11.52
C GLY A 249 -20.37 38.11 -12.46
N SER A 250 -19.30 37.33 -12.69
CA SER A 250 -18.28 37.76 -13.67
C SER A 250 -17.84 36.66 -14.65
N GLU A 251 -17.65 37.05 -15.91
CA GLU A 251 -17.13 36.19 -16.99
C GLU A 251 -15.72 35.66 -16.66
N GLU A 252 -14.88 36.48 -16.02
CA GLU A 252 -13.54 36.09 -15.58
C GLU A 252 -13.58 34.98 -14.51
N THR A 253 -14.50 35.09 -13.57
CA THR A 253 -14.75 34.06 -12.55
C THR A 253 -15.23 32.76 -13.21
N SER A 254 -16.14 32.85 -14.18
CA SER A 254 -16.63 31.69 -14.93
C SER A 254 -15.50 30.93 -15.63
N GLN A 255 -14.59 31.65 -16.28
CA GLN A 255 -13.41 31.04 -16.93
C GLN A 255 -12.43 30.43 -15.92
N LEU A 256 -12.23 31.06 -14.77
CA LEU A 256 -11.40 30.52 -13.70
C LEU A 256 -12.02 29.24 -13.12
N ALA A 257 -13.33 29.22 -12.89
CA ALA A 257 -14.07 28.08 -12.38
C ALA A 257 -13.95 26.87 -13.32
N GLU A 258 -14.07 27.08 -14.63
CA GLU A 258 -13.91 26.01 -15.62
C GLU A 258 -12.47 25.46 -15.63
N LYS A 259 -11.46 26.33 -15.52
CA LYS A 259 -10.05 25.87 -15.41
C LYS A 259 -9.79 25.11 -14.11
N ALA A 260 -10.35 25.57 -12.99
CA ALA A 260 -10.24 24.93 -11.69
C ALA A 260 -10.94 23.57 -11.66
N ARG A 261 -12.08 23.44 -12.34
CA ARG A 261 -12.78 22.17 -12.53
C ARG A 261 -11.93 21.17 -13.29
N ARG A 262 -11.38 21.55 -14.46
CA ARG A 262 -10.49 20.67 -15.24
C ARG A 262 -9.24 20.26 -14.45
N PHE A 263 -8.69 21.21 -13.69
CA PHE A 263 -7.59 20.92 -12.78
C PHE A 263 -7.98 19.91 -11.70
N SER A 264 -9.17 20.04 -11.11
CA SER A 264 -9.66 19.10 -10.09
C SER A 264 -9.87 17.70 -10.67
N GLU A 265 -10.43 17.60 -11.88
CA GLU A 265 -10.56 16.33 -12.61
C GLU A 265 -9.19 15.69 -12.86
N PHE A 266 -8.19 16.49 -13.29
CA PHE A 266 -6.82 16.02 -13.47
C PHE A 266 -6.18 15.58 -12.14
N ALA A 267 -6.33 16.36 -11.07
CA ALA A 267 -5.77 16.06 -9.75
C ALA A 267 -6.34 14.74 -9.20
N VAL A 268 -7.65 14.51 -9.36
CA VAL A 268 -8.28 13.23 -8.96
C VAL A 268 -7.72 12.05 -9.75
N CYS A 269 -7.44 12.21 -11.05
CA CYS A 269 -6.78 11.17 -11.84
C CYS A 269 -5.33 10.90 -11.40
N THR A 270 -4.60 11.93 -10.99
CA THR A 270 -3.20 11.82 -10.55
C THR A 270 -3.07 11.19 -9.16
N PHE A 271 -3.86 11.64 -8.19
CA PHE A 271 -3.78 11.17 -6.80
C PHE A 271 -4.67 9.95 -6.52
N GLY A 272 -5.69 9.72 -7.35
CA GLY A 272 -6.64 8.64 -7.19
C GLY A 272 -7.44 8.76 -5.89
N ARG A 273 -7.81 7.61 -5.32
CA ARG A 273 -8.43 7.50 -4.00
C ARG A 273 -7.48 6.74 -3.08
N SER A 274 -7.30 7.26 -1.87
CA SER A 274 -6.53 6.56 -0.84
C SER A 274 -7.21 5.24 -0.48
N ALA A 275 -6.41 4.18 -0.39
CA ALA A 275 -6.83 2.87 0.05
C ALA A 275 -5.91 2.36 1.16
N LEU A 276 -6.49 1.69 2.17
CA LEU A 276 -5.75 1.04 3.25
C LEU A 276 -5.67 -0.46 2.98
N CYS A 277 -4.46 -1.00 2.91
CA CYS A 277 -4.21 -2.42 2.64
C CYS A 277 -3.64 -3.10 3.89
N LEU A 278 -4.44 -3.95 4.53
CA LEU A 278 -4.08 -4.68 5.74
C LEU A 278 -3.46 -6.04 5.39
N SER A 279 -2.15 -6.18 5.55
CA SER A 279 -1.46 -7.45 5.32
C SER A 279 -1.79 -8.49 6.37
N GLY A 280 -1.76 -9.77 5.99
CA GLY A 280 -1.80 -10.88 6.92
C GLY A 280 -0.53 -10.98 7.78
N GLY A 281 -0.64 -11.61 8.95
CA GLY A 281 0.48 -11.79 9.88
C GLY A 281 0.16 -12.68 11.09
N GLY A 282 -0.83 -13.58 10.95
CA GLY A 282 -1.34 -14.36 12.09
C GLY A 282 -1.82 -13.45 13.22
N ALA A 283 -1.37 -13.71 14.44
CA ALA A 283 -1.71 -12.90 15.62
C ALA A 283 -1.24 -11.43 15.52
N MET A 284 -0.24 -11.10 14.69
CA MET A 284 0.18 -9.70 14.50
C MET A 284 -0.88 -8.86 13.77
N ALA A 285 -1.87 -9.49 13.11
CA ALA A 285 -2.95 -8.76 12.46
C ALA A 285 -3.77 -7.90 13.45
N PHE A 286 -3.77 -8.22 14.75
CA PHE A 286 -4.44 -7.40 15.76
C PHE A 286 -3.83 -6.01 15.92
N GLN A 287 -2.57 -5.80 15.51
CA GLN A 287 -1.93 -4.48 15.53
C GLN A 287 -2.63 -3.49 14.58
N HIS A 288 -3.30 -3.99 13.54
CA HIS A 288 -4.06 -3.15 12.62
C HIS A 288 -5.17 -2.36 13.32
N PHE A 289 -5.75 -2.89 14.41
CA PHE A 289 -6.78 -2.16 15.18
C PHE A 289 -6.26 -0.84 15.75
N GLY A 290 -5.02 -0.78 16.22
CA GLY A 290 -4.44 0.47 16.73
C GLY A 290 -4.24 1.52 15.64
N VAL A 291 -3.82 1.11 14.45
CA VAL A 291 -3.67 2.01 13.30
C VAL A 291 -5.03 2.52 12.83
N LEU A 292 -6.02 1.63 12.74
CA LEU A 292 -7.38 1.96 12.37
C LEU A 292 -8.03 2.91 13.37
N ASP A 293 -7.83 2.68 14.66
CA ASP A 293 -8.34 3.52 15.74
C ASP A 293 -7.75 4.94 15.67
N ALA A 294 -6.44 5.06 15.45
CA ALA A 294 -5.79 6.35 15.26
C ALA A 294 -6.29 7.10 14.00
N LEU A 295 -6.45 6.38 12.88
CA LEU A 295 -7.00 6.97 11.64
C LEU A 295 -8.45 7.39 11.80
N LEU A 296 -9.26 6.61 12.51
CA LEU A 296 -10.67 6.90 12.77
C LEU A 296 -10.81 8.14 13.64
N HIS A 297 -10.06 8.23 14.75
CA HIS A 297 -10.07 9.41 15.62
C HIS A 297 -9.57 10.68 14.91
N ALA A 298 -8.63 10.54 13.98
CA ALA A 298 -8.17 11.65 13.15
C ALA A 298 -9.13 12.02 12.00
N GLY A 299 -10.19 11.24 11.75
CA GLY A 299 -11.08 11.42 10.60
C GLY A 299 -10.40 11.15 9.25
N LEU A 300 -9.33 10.34 9.26
CA LEU A 300 -8.49 10.02 8.10
C LEU A 300 -8.65 8.57 7.61
N LEU A 301 -9.62 7.82 8.15
CA LEU A 301 -9.89 6.45 7.73
C LEU A 301 -10.35 6.42 6.26
N PRO A 302 -9.63 5.75 5.33
CA PRO A 302 -10.01 5.75 3.93
C PRO A 302 -11.22 4.85 3.68
N LYS A 303 -12.01 5.22 2.68
CA LYS A 303 -13.24 4.50 2.29
C LYS A 303 -12.98 3.15 1.60
N ILE A 304 -11.76 2.95 1.09
CA ILE A 304 -11.37 1.73 0.40
C ILE A 304 -10.41 0.98 1.33
N ILE A 305 -10.86 -0.15 1.86
CA ILE A 305 -10.06 -1.00 2.75
C ILE A 305 -9.98 -2.39 2.11
N SER A 306 -8.76 -2.93 2.02
CA SER A 306 -8.48 -4.28 1.56
C SER A 306 -7.69 -5.01 2.62
N GLY A 307 -7.84 -6.34 2.71
CA GLY A 307 -7.08 -7.14 3.66
C GLY A 307 -6.80 -8.55 3.16
N THR A 308 -5.74 -9.17 3.67
CA THR A 308 -5.39 -10.58 3.40
C THR A 308 -5.28 -11.39 4.68
N SER A 309 -5.83 -12.62 4.70
CA SER A 309 -5.81 -13.51 5.87
C SER A 309 -6.30 -12.81 7.16
N GLY A 310 -5.49 -12.72 8.22
CA GLY A 310 -5.83 -11.99 9.45
C GLY A 310 -6.19 -10.51 9.20
N GLY A 311 -5.53 -9.85 8.25
CA GLY A 311 -5.89 -8.49 7.85
C GLY A 311 -7.25 -8.39 7.17
N ALA A 312 -7.70 -9.45 6.48
CA ALA A 312 -9.04 -9.52 5.88
C ALA A 312 -10.14 -9.61 6.97
N ALA A 313 -9.88 -10.33 8.06
CA ALA A 313 -10.78 -10.41 9.20
C ALA A 313 -10.93 -9.05 9.90
N VAL A 314 -9.83 -8.30 10.05
CA VAL A 314 -9.89 -6.93 10.58
C VAL A 314 -10.60 -5.99 9.60
N ALA A 315 -10.28 -6.06 8.31
CA ALA A 315 -10.92 -5.26 7.28
C ALA A 315 -12.44 -5.49 7.23
N SER A 316 -12.90 -6.75 7.24
CA SER A 316 -14.33 -7.07 7.25
C SER A 316 -15.02 -6.58 8.51
N TYR A 317 -14.36 -6.67 9.67
CA TYR A 317 -14.89 -6.11 10.92
C TYR A 317 -15.15 -4.60 10.83
N ILE A 318 -14.22 -3.83 10.26
CA ILE A 318 -14.37 -2.38 10.10
C ILE A 318 -15.39 -2.04 9.01
N CYS A 319 -15.30 -2.67 7.84
CA CYS A 319 -16.16 -2.37 6.69
C CYS A 319 -17.65 -2.67 6.90
N CYS A 320 -18.00 -3.49 7.91
CA CYS A 320 -19.39 -3.77 8.27
C CYS A 320 -19.98 -2.79 9.30
N ARG A 321 -19.27 -1.70 9.65
CA ARG A 321 -19.67 -0.75 10.69
C ARG A 321 -19.56 0.69 10.20
N THR A 322 -20.39 1.57 10.75
CA THR A 322 -20.26 3.01 10.53
C THR A 322 -19.23 3.62 11.48
N ASP A 323 -18.63 4.76 11.11
CA ASP A 323 -17.66 5.47 11.95
C ASP A 323 -18.20 5.74 13.37
N ASP A 324 -19.49 6.09 13.50
CA ASP A 324 -20.13 6.31 14.80
C ASP A 324 -20.30 5.04 15.66
N GLU A 325 -20.43 3.87 15.02
CA GLU A 325 -20.49 2.57 15.72
C GLU A 325 -19.10 2.15 16.19
N LEU A 326 -18.08 2.44 15.39
CA LEU A 326 -16.68 2.17 15.72
C LEU A 326 -16.18 3.09 16.84
N LEU A 327 -16.59 4.36 16.84
CA LEU A 327 -16.34 5.33 17.92
C LEU A 327 -17.20 5.10 19.17
N GLY A 328 -18.10 4.10 19.16
CA GLY A 328 -18.97 3.78 20.30
C GLY A 328 -20.05 4.83 20.60
N LYS A 329 -20.32 5.76 19.68
CA LYS A 329 -21.34 6.81 19.81
C LYS A 329 -22.77 6.26 19.61
N VAL A 330 -22.91 5.20 18.83
CA VAL A 330 -24.18 4.53 18.57
C VAL A 330 -24.16 3.12 19.16
N ARG A 331 -25.21 2.76 19.93
CA ARG A 331 -25.37 1.39 20.43
C ARG A 331 -25.70 0.44 19.28
N ARG A 332 -25.01 -0.69 19.24
CA ARG A 332 -25.24 -1.77 18.27
C ARG A 332 -26.72 -2.15 18.24
N GLY A 333 -27.26 -2.35 17.04
CA GLY A 333 -28.61 -2.86 16.82
C GLY A 333 -28.83 -4.27 17.40
N LYS A 334 -30.07 -4.77 17.28
CA LYS A 334 -30.59 -6.01 17.91
C LYS A 334 -29.79 -7.30 17.64
N TYR A 335 -28.90 -7.30 16.65
CA TYR A 335 -28.01 -8.42 16.33
C TYR A 335 -26.56 -7.90 16.22
N PRO A 336 -25.87 -7.67 17.35
CA PRO A 336 -24.47 -7.31 17.31
C PRO A 336 -23.67 -8.51 16.78
N LEU A 337 -22.90 -8.31 15.70
CA LEU A 337 -21.86 -9.26 15.33
C LEU A 337 -20.91 -9.38 16.54
N LYS A 338 -21.03 -10.48 17.29
CA LYS A 338 -20.29 -10.77 18.52
C LYS A 338 -18.80 -10.95 18.18
N LEU A 339 -18.04 -9.89 18.38
CA LEU A 339 -16.60 -9.93 18.55
C LEU A 339 -16.33 -8.96 19.71
N ASP A 340 -16.56 -9.46 20.92
CA ASP A 340 -16.15 -8.81 22.15
C ASP A 340 -14.66 -9.16 22.38
N PRO A 341 -13.73 -8.20 22.44
CA PRO A 341 -12.31 -8.50 22.70
C PRO A 341 -12.09 -9.27 24.00
N ALA A 342 -13.00 -9.16 24.98
CA ALA A 342 -12.99 -9.97 26.18
C ALA A 342 -13.34 -11.46 25.95
N GLU A 343 -14.06 -11.77 24.86
CA GLU A 343 -14.32 -13.14 24.39
C GLU A 343 -13.19 -13.66 23.45
N ILE A 344 -12.40 -12.75 22.84
CA ILE A 344 -11.17 -13.07 22.10
C ILE A 344 -9.98 -13.12 23.07
N GLN A 345 -10.15 -13.80 24.21
CA GLN A 345 -8.96 -14.31 24.90
C GLN A 345 -8.42 -15.46 24.04
N PRO A 346 -7.10 -15.52 23.79
CA PRO A 346 -6.55 -16.71 23.17
C PRO A 346 -6.76 -17.81 24.22
N THR A 347 -7.69 -18.71 23.97
CA THR A 347 -7.78 -19.98 24.69
C THR A 347 -6.54 -20.79 24.32
N ILE A 348 -5.39 -20.37 24.84
CA ILE A 348 -4.22 -21.21 25.06
C ILE A 348 -4.59 -22.02 26.30
N THR A 349 -5.61 -22.87 26.18
CA THR A 349 -5.63 -24.09 26.97
C THR A 349 -4.51 -24.92 26.39
N LEU A 350 -3.36 -24.85 27.08
CA LEU A 350 -2.34 -25.88 27.06
C LEU A 350 -3.04 -27.23 26.93
N TRP A 351 -2.70 -27.96 25.87
CA TRP A 351 -3.00 -29.37 25.75
C TRP A 351 -2.52 -30.07 27.03
N GLU A 352 -3.46 -30.58 27.83
CA GLU A 352 -3.19 -31.68 28.77
C GLU A 352 -2.95 -32.99 28.02
#